data_AF-A0A963BA78-F1
#
_entry.id   AF-A0A963BA78-F1
#
_cell.length_a   1.000
_cell.length_b   1.000
_cell.length_c   1.000
_cell.angle_alpha   90.00
_cell.angle_beta   90.00
_cell.angle_gamma   90.00
#
_symmetry.space_group_name_H-M   'P 1'
#
loop_
_entity.id
_entity.type
_entity.pdbx_description
1 polymer ?
#
loop_
_entity_poly.entity_id
_entity_poly.type
_entity_poly.pdbx_seq_one_letter_code
_entity_poly.pdbx_strand_id
1 'polypeptide(L)' 'VMRQVAEMAELAPDFSGVLQELLALLHRVALVQAVPEALDDSAGDRERVLQLAALLAPADSQLFYQIGLIGQRDLPLAPT' A
#
# COMPACT_ATOMS: atom_id res chain seq x y z
N VAL A 1 -8.03 -12.11 2.90
CA VAL A 1 -6.57 -12.05 2.63
C VAL A 1 -6.09 -13.24 1.80
N MET A 2 -5.87 -14.45 2.36
CA MET A 2 -5.31 -15.58 1.57
C MET A 2 -6.14 -15.98 0.34
N ARG A 3 -7.46 -15.84 0.40
CA ARG A 3 -8.35 -16.09 -0.77
C ARG A 3 -8.15 -15.05 -1.89
N GLN A 4 -8.02 -13.77 -1.54
CA GLN A 4 -7.78 -12.69 -2.51
C GLN A 4 -6.42 -12.84 -3.17
N VAL A 5 -5.41 -13.29 -2.41
CA VAL A 5 -4.07 -13.60 -2.95
C VAL A 5 -4.14 -14.75 -3.96
N ALA A 6 -4.89 -15.81 -3.65
CA ALA A 6 -5.10 -16.93 -4.56
C ALA A 6 -5.86 -16.53 -5.84
N GLU A 7 -6.91 -15.71 -5.73
CA GLU A 7 -7.64 -15.16 -6.88
C GLU A 7 -6.75 -14.30 -7.79
N MET A 8 -5.81 -13.53 -7.22
CA MET A 8 -4.83 -12.76 -8.01
C MET A 8 -3.79 -13.66 -8.68
N ALA A 9 -3.40 -14.78 -8.04
CA ALA A 9 -2.44 -15.74 -8.59
C ALA A 9 -2.93 -16.46 -9.85
N GLU A 10 -4.24 -16.64 -10.02
CA GLU A 10 -4.83 -17.26 -11.22
C GLU A 10 -4.71 -16.39 -12.49
N LEU A 11 -4.35 -15.10 -12.35
CA LEU A 11 -4.29 -14.12 -13.44
C LEU A 11 -2.87 -13.80 -13.94
N ALA A 12 -1.85 -14.57 -13.55
CA ALA A 12 -0.42 -14.26 -13.76
C ALA A 12 -0.04 -12.85 -13.23
N PRO A 13 -0.03 -12.66 -11.91
CA PRO A 13 0.10 -11.32 -11.34
C PRO A 13 1.55 -10.87 -11.35
N ASP A 14 1.76 -9.64 -11.83
CA ASP A 14 2.90 -8.85 -11.40
C ASP A 14 2.73 -8.48 -9.92
N PHE A 15 3.06 -9.42 -9.02
CA PHE A 15 3.01 -9.20 -7.57
C PHE A 15 3.88 -8.01 -7.15
N SER A 16 4.95 -7.72 -7.89
CA SER A 16 5.78 -6.55 -7.66
C SER A 16 4.99 -5.27 -7.96
N GLY A 17 4.31 -5.20 -9.10
CA GLY A 17 3.45 -4.08 -9.48
C GLY A 17 2.32 -3.84 -8.48
N VAL A 18 1.62 -4.89 -8.08
CA VAL A 18 0.55 -4.81 -7.06
C VAL A 18 1.10 -4.29 -5.73
N LEU A 19 2.26 -4.79 -5.30
CA LEU A 19 2.89 -4.33 -4.07
C LEU A 19 3.34 -2.87 -4.17
N GLN A 20 3.81 -2.42 -5.33
CA GLN A 20 4.14 -1.02 -5.58
C GLN A 20 2.92 -0.11 -5.46
N GLU A 21 1.78 -0.49 -6.04
CA GLU A 21 0.53 0.28 -5.91
C GLU A 21 0.06 0.36 -4.46
N LEU A 22 0.13 -0.75 -3.72
CA LEU A 22 -0.21 -0.78 -2.30
C LEU A 22 0.72 0.13 -1.48
N LEU A 23 2.02 0.08 -1.75
CA LEU A 23 3.02 0.93 -1.09
C LEU A 23 2.79 2.42 -1.39
N ALA A 24 2.45 2.77 -2.63
CA ALA A 24 2.12 4.14 -3.00
C ALA A 24 0.87 4.65 -2.27
N LEU A 25 -0.15 3.81 -2.09
CA LEU A 25 -1.33 4.16 -1.29
C LEU A 25 -0.99 4.36 0.19
N LEU A 26 -0.26 3.42 0.80
CA LEU A 26 0.16 3.50 2.21
C LEU A 26 1.04 4.74 2.46
N HIS A 27 1.94 5.06 1.53
CA HIS A 27 2.79 6.25 1.60
C HIS A 27 1.96 7.52 1.65
N ARG A 28 0.95 7.65 0.76
CA ARG A 28 0.08 8.83 0.74
C ARG A 28 -0.78 8.92 2.00
N VAL A 29 -1.29 7.81 2.51
CA VAL A 29 -1.98 7.77 3.80
C VAL A 29 -1.09 8.30 4.93
N ALA A 30 0.14 7.79 5.03
CA ALA A 30 1.10 8.24 6.05
C ALA A 30 1.47 9.72 5.87
N LEU A 31 1.63 10.19 4.62
CA LEU A 31 1.93 11.57 4.30
C LEU A 31 0.81 12.51 4.77
N VAL A 32 -0.44 12.17 4.52
CA VAL A 32 -1.60 12.97 4.98
C VAL A 32 -1.71 13.02 6.49
N GLN A 33 -1.40 11.91 7.17
CA GLN A 33 -1.41 11.85 8.64
C GLN A 33 -0.30 12.72 9.26
N ALA A 34 0.84 12.86 8.58
CA ALA A 34 1.97 13.67 9.04
C ALA A 34 1.87 15.14 8.62
N VAL A 35 1.39 15.40 7.40
CA VAL A 35 1.31 16.71 6.75
C VAL A 35 -0.02 16.79 5.97
N PRO A 36 -1.13 17.19 6.62
CA PRO A 36 -2.47 17.20 6.02
C PRO A 36 -2.58 18.05 4.75
N GLU A 37 -1.74 19.09 4.61
CA GLU A 37 -1.72 20.00 3.46
C GLU A 37 -1.03 19.40 2.22
N ALA A 38 -0.31 18.28 2.38
CA ALA A 38 0.45 17.67 1.29
C ALA A 38 -0.41 16.82 0.33
N LEU A 39 -1.72 16.69 0.59
CA LEU A 39 -2.60 15.89 -0.26
C LEU A 39 -3.05 16.65 -1.50
N ASP A 40 -2.47 16.30 -2.65
CA ASP A 40 -3.04 16.61 -3.95
C ASP A 40 -4.02 15.54 -4.44
N ASP A 41 -4.83 15.86 -5.45
CA ASP A 41 -5.81 14.94 -6.07
C ASP A 41 -5.31 14.40 -7.41
N SER A 42 -4.00 14.40 -7.65
CA SER A 42 -3.41 14.03 -8.95
C SER A 42 -3.71 12.59 -9.37
N ALA A 43 -3.87 11.69 -8.38
CA ALA A 43 -4.20 10.28 -8.59
C ALA A 43 -5.71 9.99 -8.58
N GLY A 44 -6.58 10.98 -8.33
CA GLY A 44 -8.03 10.83 -8.33
C GLY A 44 -8.61 9.94 -7.21
N ASP A 45 -7.82 9.64 -6.19
CA ASP A 45 -8.19 8.76 -5.07
C ASP A 45 -8.14 9.47 -3.71
N ARG A 46 -8.14 10.81 -3.71
CA ARG A 46 -8.05 11.65 -2.51
C ARG A 46 -9.03 11.27 -1.40
N GLU A 47 -10.30 11.06 -1.76
CA GLU A 47 -11.33 10.68 -0.78
C GLU A 47 -10.99 9.34 -0.09
N ARG A 48 -10.50 8.37 -0.87
CA ARG A 48 -10.11 7.06 -0.37
C ARG A 48 -8.91 7.16 0.57
N VAL A 49 -7.92 7.97 0.22
CA VAL A 49 -6.75 8.24 1.08
C VAL A 49 -7.19 8.86 2.40
N LEU A 50 -8.07 9.85 2.39
CA LEU A 50 -8.59 10.49 3.61
C LEU A 50 -9.36 9.51 4.51
N GLN A 51 -10.22 8.67 3.92
CA GLN A 51 -10.95 7.65 4.67
C GLN A 51 -9.99 6.66 5.34
N LEU A 52 -8.97 6.18 4.62
CA LEU A 52 -7.98 5.27 5.18
C LEU A 52 -7.12 5.94 6.26
N ALA A 53 -6.72 7.20 6.06
CA ALA A 53 -5.98 7.98 7.04
C ALA A 53 -6.76 8.23 8.34
N ALA A 54 -8.10 8.27 8.28
CA ALA A 54 -8.95 8.37 9.46
C ALA A 54 -9.16 7.02 10.17
N LEU A 55 -9.11 5.90 9.43
CA LEU A 55 -9.35 4.56 9.97
C LEU A 55 -8.11 3.90 10.59
N LEU A 56 -6.91 4.24 10.08
CA LEU A 56 -5.65 3.66 10.54
C LEU A 56 -4.96 4.58 11.55
N ALA A 57 -4.38 4.01 12.60
CA ALA A 57 -3.44 4.76 13.43
C ALA A 57 -2.18 5.10 12.60
N PRO A 58 -1.54 6.26 12.80
CA PRO A 58 -0.33 6.63 12.07
C PRO A 58 0.84 5.64 12.25
N ALA A 59 0.92 5.00 13.42
CA ALA A 59 1.91 3.95 13.66
C ALA A 59 1.65 2.70 12.80
N ASP A 60 0.38 2.33 12.60
CA ASP A 60 0.00 1.14 11.85
C ASP A 60 0.19 1.35 10.34
N SER A 61 -0.20 2.51 9.81
CA SER A 61 0.03 2.86 8.40
C SER A 61 1.53 2.84 8.07
N GLN A 62 2.36 3.42 8.94
CA GLN A 62 3.81 3.40 8.79
C GLN A 62 4.39 1.98 8.95
N LEU A 63 3.89 1.19 9.90
CA LEU A 63 4.32 -0.20 10.09
C LEU A 63 4.02 -1.04 8.84
N PHE A 64 2.81 -0.95 8.28
CA PHE A 64 2.44 -1.69 7.06
C PHE A 64 3.28 -1.26 5.86
N TYR A 65 3.56 0.04 5.72
CA TYR A 65 4.45 0.54 4.68
C TYR A 65 5.86 -0.07 4.79
N GLN A 66 6.44 -0.09 5.99
CA GLN A 66 7.76 -0.68 6.23
C GLN A 66 7.79 -2.19 5.98
N ILE A 67 6.76 -2.92 6.39
CA ILE A 67 6.61 -4.35 6.10
C ILE A 67 6.57 -4.58 4.58
N GLY A 68 5.80 -3.78 3.86
CA GLY A 68 5.71 -3.87 2.40
C GLY A 68 7.02 -3.54 1.69
N LEU A 69 7.79 -2.55 2.15
CA LEU A 69 9.11 -2.23 1.59
C LEU A 69 10.11 -3.37 1.77
N ILE A 70 10.12 -3.99 2.95
CA ILE A 70 10.92 -5.19 3.22
C ILE A 70 10.47 -6.33 2.29
N GLY A 71 9.16 -6.54 2.20
CA GLY A 71 8.56 -7.53 1.30
C GLY A 71 8.94 -7.30 -0.17
N GLN A 72 8.95 -6.07 -0.64
CA GLN A 72 9.33 -5.72 -2.03
C GLN A 72 10.79 -6.03 -2.30
N ARG A 73 11.68 -5.69 -1.36
CA ARG A 73 13.11 -6.00 -1.46
C ARG A 73 13.35 -7.51 -1.52
N ASP A 74 12.59 -8.27 -0.74
CA ASP A 74 12.79 -9.72 -0.57
C ASP A 74 11.96 -10.54 -1.58
N LEU A 75 11.02 -9.92 -2.29
CA LEU A 75 10.13 -10.57 -3.26
C LEU A 75 10.87 -11.37 -4.35
N PRO A 76 12.00 -10.91 -4.93
CA PRO A 76 12.76 -11.69 -5.90
C PRO A 76 13.40 -12.97 -5.32
N LEU A 77 13.49 -13.07 -3.99
CA LEU A 77 14.04 -14.24 -3.28
C LEU A 77 12.93 -15.24 -2.89
N ALA A 78 11.66 -14.90 -3.13
CA ALA A 78 10.54 -15.76 -2.81
C ALA A 78 10.57 -17.04 -3.65
N PRO A 79 10.36 -18.22 -3.05
CA PRO A 79 10.28 -19.47 -3.81
C PRO A 79 9.05 -19.43 -4.72
N THR A 80 9.27 -19.71 -6.02
CA THR A 80 8.23 -19.88 -7.04
C THR A 80 7.62 -21.26 -7.03
#